data_AF-A0A382L631-F1
#
_entry.id   AF-A0A382L631-F1
#
_cell.length_a   1.000
_cell.length_b   1.000
_cell.length_c   1.000
_cell.angle_alpha   90.00
_cell.angle_beta   90.00
_cell.angle_gamma   90.00
#
_symmetry.space_group_name_H-M   'P 1'
#
loop_
_entity.id
_entity.type
_entity.pdbx_description
1 polymer ?
#
loop_
_entity_poly.entity_id
_entity_poly.type
_entity_poly.pdbx_seq_one_letter_code
_entity_poly.pdbx_strand_id
1 'polypeptide(L)' 'MQVEVTGELDELMENDDWALIFGSDGKIKGIFIPQGSDDAEVPIAISNLLEAAGIDLLDEEQPVYH' A
#
# COMPACT_ATOMS: atom_id res chain seq x y z
N MET A 1 -10.70 -5.77 -20.46
CA MET A 1 -10.60 -4.39 -20.96
C MET A 1 -9.44 -3.78 -20.19
N GLN A 2 -8.31 -3.51 -20.84
CA GLN A 2 -7.19 -2.83 -20.19
C GLN A 2 -7.53 -1.34 -20.23
N VAL A 3 -7.85 -0.77 -19.07
CA VAL A 3 -8.01 0.67 -18.93
C VAL A 3 -6.64 1.19 -18.49
N GLU A 4 -5.87 1.71 -19.43
CA GLU A 4 -4.71 2.53 -19.09
C GLU A 4 -5.25 3.85 -18.55
N VAL A 5 -5.11 4.05 -17.25
CA VAL A 5 -5.46 5.31 -16.60
C VAL A 5 -4.19 6.16 -16.54
N THR A 6 -4.23 7.34 -17.17
CA THR A 6 -3.12 8.31 -17.18
C THR A 6 -3.57 9.59 -16.49
N GLY A 7 -2.90 9.97 -15.41
CA GLY A 7 -3.23 11.15 -14.59
C GLY A 7 -2.34 11.21 -13.35
N GLU A 8 -2.47 12.27 -12.55
CA GLU A 8 -1.86 12.28 -11.22
C GLU A 8 -2.65 11.34 -10.30
N LEU A 9 -1.95 10.59 -9.45
CA LEU A 9 -2.60 9.58 -8.59
C LEU A 9 -3.72 10.20 -7.73
N ASP A 10 -3.49 11.39 -7.20
CA ASP A 10 -4.44 12.14 -6.37
C ASP A 10 -5.73 12.52 -7.11
N GLU A 11 -5.70 12.64 -8.45
CA GLU A 11 -6.90 12.94 -9.25
C GLU A 11 -7.79 11.71 -9.47
N LEU A 12 -7.22 10.51 -9.27
CA LEU A 12 -7.86 9.23 -9.53
C LEU A 12 -8.38 8.56 -8.25
N MET A 13 -7.94 9.04 -7.09
CA MET A 13 -8.27 8.48 -5.79
C MET A 13 -9.39 9.25 -5.10
N GLU A 14 -10.33 8.52 -4.53
CA GLU A 14 -11.27 9.03 -3.53
C GLU A 14 -10.58 9.09 -2.14
N ASN A 15 -11.20 9.78 -1.18
CA ASN A 15 -10.57 10.04 0.13
C ASN A 15 -10.30 8.77 0.95
N ASP A 16 -11.02 7.69 0.69
CA ASP A 16 -10.97 6.39 1.35
C ASP A 16 -10.31 5.29 0.49
N ASP A 17 -9.78 5.65 -0.68
CA ASP A 17 -9.11 4.71 -1.56
C ASP A 17 -7.72 4.33 -1.04
N TRP A 18 -7.40 3.06 -1.17
CA TRP A 18 -6.08 2.50 -0.92
C TRP A 18 -5.35 2.31 -2.25
N ALA A 19 -4.05 2.58 -2.28
CA ALA A 19 -3.23 2.34 -3.47
C ALA A 19 -2.01 1.47 -3.16
N LEU A 20 -1.62 0.63 -4.13
CA LEU A 20 -0.38 -0.13 -4.09
C LEU A 20 0.67 0.59 -4.93
N ILE A 21 1.86 0.76 -4.37
CA ILE A 21 2.96 1.42 -5.04
C ILE A 21 3.89 0.36 -5.61
N PHE A 22 4.10 0.40 -6.92
CA PHE A 22 5.01 -0.51 -7.61
C PHE A 22 6.31 0.19 -7.97
N GLY A 23 7.41 -0.55 -7.85
CA GLY A 23 8.70 -0.17 -8.40
C GLY A 23 8.75 -0.27 -9.91
N SER A 24 9.74 0.38 -10.52
CA SER A 24 10.05 0.20 -11.95
C SER A 24 10.44 -1.23 -12.31
N ASP A 25 10.77 -2.05 -11.31
CA ASP A 25 11.05 -3.48 -11.42
C ASP A 25 9.78 -4.36 -11.29
N GLY A 26 8.61 -3.75 -11.13
CA GLY A 26 7.32 -4.44 -10.99
C GLY A 26 7.07 -5.04 -9.60
N LYS A 27 7.97 -4.83 -8.64
CA LYS A 27 7.76 -5.27 -7.26
C LYS A 27 6.90 -4.27 -6.49
N ILE A 28 6.11 -4.77 -5.54
CA ILE A 28 5.44 -3.89 -4.58
C ILE A 28 6.52 -3.24 -3.72
N LYS A 29 6.40 -1.93 -3.52
CA LYS A 29 7.27 -1.14 -2.63
C LYS A 29 6.58 -0.73 -1.34
N GLY A 30 5.25 -0.66 -1.36
CA GLY A 30 4.45 -0.27 -0.21
C GLY A 30 3.02 0.05 -0.60
N ILE A 31 2.32 0.68 0.34
CA ILE A 31 0.93 1.09 0.19
C ILE A 31 0.78 2.58 0.50
N PHE A 32 -0.20 3.19 -0.13
CA PHE A 32 -0.77 4.46 0.30
C PHE A 32 -1.93 4.18 1.25
N ILE A 33 -1.90 4.81 2.43
CA ILE A 33 -2.97 4.73 3.43
C ILE A 33 -3.82 6.01 3.31
N PRO A 34 -5.14 5.88 3.12
CA PRO A 34 -6.02 7.04 3.03
C PRO A 34 -6.01 7.86 4.31
N GLN A 35 -6.29 9.16 4.18
CA GLN A 35 -6.23 10.07 5.32
C GLN A 35 -7.24 9.68 6.40
N GLY A 36 -6.76 9.55 7.64
CA GLY A 36 -7.61 9.20 8.78
C GLY A 36 -7.76 7.70 9.01
N SER A 37 -7.12 6.87 8.19
CA SER A 37 -6.94 5.44 8.43
C SER A 37 -5.55 5.14 8.99
N ASP A 38 -5.46 4.00 9.68
CA ASP A 38 -4.24 3.46 10.28
C ASP A 38 -3.80 2.16 9.57
N ASP A 39 -2.53 1.78 9.71
CA ASP A 39 -2.00 0.51 9.17
C ASP A 39 -2.69 -0.72 9.77
N ALA A 40 -3.17 -0.62 11.01
CA ALA A 40 -4.00 -1.66 11.62
C ALA A 40 -5.38 -1.83 10.95
N GLU A 41 -5.84 -0.83 10.20
CA GLU A 41 -7.13 -0.82 9.51
C GLU A 41 -7.04 -1.29 8.04
N VAL A 42 -5.84 -1.67 7.59
CA VAL A 42 -5.63 -2.19 6.23
C VAL A 42 -6.55 -3.38 5.98
N PRO A 43 -7.37 -3.37 4.91
CA PRO A 43 -8.19 -4.50 4.54
C PRO A 43 -7.37 -5.79 4.38
N ILE A 44 -7.85 -6.90 4.97
CA ILE A 44 -7.16 -8.21 4.98
C ILE A 44 -6.68 -8.64 3.58
N ALA A 45 -7.46 -8.35 2.54
CA ALA A 45 -7.09 -8.68 1.16
C ALA A 45 -5.80 -7.97 0.70
N ILE A 46 -5.58 -6.72 1.12
CA ILE A 46 -4.37 -5.95 0.84
C ILE A 46 -3.21 -6.50 1.67
N SER A 47 -3.42 -6.76 2.97
CA SER A 47 -2.39 -7.34 3.84
C SER A 47 -1.86 -8.67 3.30
N ASN A 48 -2.76 -9.58 2.87
CA ASN A 48 -2.37 -10.86 2.29
C ASN A 48 -1.56 -10.72 1.00
N LEU A 49 -1.84 -9.69 0.19
CA LEU A 49 -1.10 -9.44 -1.05
C LEU A 49 0.32 -8.94 -0.74
N LEU A 50 0.47 -8.10 0.27
CA LEU A 50 1.76 -7.59 0.73
C LEU A 50 2.61 -8.70 1.34
N GLU A 51 2.02 -9.54 2.18
CA GLU A 51 2.68 -10.71 2.75
C GLU A 51 3.18 -11.65 1.63
N ALA A 52 2.35 -11.90 0.61
CA ALA A 52 2.74 -12.68 -0.56
C ALA A 52 3.87 -12.02 -1.39
N ALA A 53 4.00 -10.69 -1.32
CA ALA A 53 5.10 -9.93 -1.92
C ALA A 53 6.34 -9.85 -1.00
N GLY A 54 6.27 -10.39 0.22
CA GLY A 54 7.34 -10.35 1.21
C GLY A 54 7.43 -9.03 1.98
N ILE A 55 6.34 -8.26 2.04
CA ILE A 55 6.22 -7.02 2.80
C ILE A 55 5.29 -7.29 3.98
N ASP A 56 5.81 -7.16 5.20
CA ASP A 56 5.01 -7.16 6.40
C ASP A 56 4.77 -5.72 6.85
N LEU A 57 3.50 -5.31 6.89
CA LEU A 57 3.12 -3.97 7.35
C LEU A 57 3.19 -3.83 8.87
N LEU A 58 3.07 -4.95 9.59
CA LEU A 58 3.00 -4.98 11.04
C LEU A 58 4.36 -5.28 11.67
N ASP A 59 5.38 -5.54 10.84
CA ASP A 59 6.77 -5.62 11.26
C ASP A 59 7.33 -4.20 11.41
N GLU A 60 6.74 -3.45 12.34
CA GLU A 60 7.45 -2.33 12.94
C GLU A 60 8.68 -2.93 13.60
N GLU A 61 9.87 -2.74 13.00
CA GLU A 61 11.14 -2.95 13.67
C GLU A 61 11.08 -2.16 14.99
N GLN A 62 10.72 -2.84 16.07
CA GLN A 62 10.73 -2.32 17.42
C GLN A 62 12.10 -1.64 17.60
N PRO A 63 12.16 -0.36 17.96
CA PRO A 63 13.45 0.31 18.11
C PRO A 63 14.27 -0.48 19.12
N VAL A 64 15.32 -1.16 18.64
CA VAL A 64 16.26 -1.85 19.50
C VAL A 64 17.02 -0.76 20.25
N TYR A 65 16.55 -0.44 21.46
CA TYR A 65 17.30 0.40 22.39
C TYR A 65 18.61 -0.33 22.72
N HIS A 66 19.71 0.12 22.14
CA HIS A 66 21.05 -0.34 22.48
C HIS A 66 21.49 0.19 23.84
#